data_AF-A0A6C1EIS6-F1
#
_entry.id   AF-A0A6C1EIS6-F1
#
_cell.length_a   1.000
_cell.length_b   1.000
_cell.length_c   1.000
_cell.angle_alpha   90.00
_cell.angle_beta   90.00
_cell.angle_gamma   90.00
#
_symmetry.space_group_name_H-M   'P 1'
#
loop_
_entity.id
_entity.type
_entity.pdbx_description
1 polymer ?
#
loop_
_entity_poly.entity_id
_entity_poly.type
_entity_poly.pdbx_seq_one_letter_code
_entity_poly.pdbx_strand_id
1 'polypeptide(L)'
;MLKRSSRMLTAVSRNKLSSRFAVTYYHKTPLSQQQRATTTPQNKIKSLEDLVNLNSLDGVDPELIRSLINERTTELNIKNELDMLKKFCKEEKTVHESPMKKFVRPLWMFILMSSSVYLLLHLTWWKLERDEKESELKQEVEALESQLNKLINQDKNHNSSKDDENTELSDAKPWFKKWFW
;
A
#
# COMPACT_ATOMS: atom_id res chain seq x y z
N MET A 1 46.04 3.17 -17.40
CA MET A 1 45.02 3.77 -16.49
C MET A 1 43.79 2.88 -16.51
N LEU A 2 43.40 2.36 -15.33
CA LEU A 2 42.38 1.33 -15.16
C LEU A 2 40.96 1.87 -15.42
N LYS A 3 40.24 1.29 -16.38
CA LYS A 3 38.81 1.54 -16.61
C LYS A 3 38.01 0.37 -15.99
N ARG A 4 37.72 0.47 -14.69
CA ARG A 4 36.91 -0.53 -13.97
C ARG A 4 35.44 -0.16 -14.11
N SER A 5 34.75 -0.77 -15.07
CA SER A 5 33.30 -0.67 -15.23
C SER A 5 32.63 -1.70 -14.31
N SER A 6 32.14 -1.24 -13.17
CA SER A 6 31.38 -2.05 -12.22
C SER A 6 29.95 -2.21 -12.73
N ARG A 7 29.68 -3.23 -13.54
CA ARG A 7 28.30 -3.63 -13.87
C ARG A 7 27.75 -4.44 -12.71
N MET A 8 26.95 -3.77 -11.89
CA MET A 8 26.20 -4.36 -10.78
C MET A 8 25.12 -5.27 -11.36
N LEU A 9 25.22 -6.56 -11.07
CA LEU A 9 24.23 -7.57 -11.46
C LEU A 9 22.92 -7.26 -10.73
N THR A 10 21.89 -6.90 -11.50
CA THR A 10 20.51 -6.83 -11.03
C THR A 10 20.06 -8.25 -10.66
N ALA A 11 20.02 -8.54 -9.37
CA ALA A 11 19.37 -9.73 -8.84
C ALA A 11 17.86 -9.62 -9.13
N VAL A 12 17.41 -10.30 -10.18
CA VAL A 12 16.00 -10.48 -10.48
C VAL A 12 15.38 -11.31 -9.36
N SER A 13 14.59 -10.64 -8.51
CA SER A 13 13.72 -11.27 -7.52
C SER A 13 12.72 -12.16 -8.24
N ARG A 14 12.96 -13.46 -8.20
CA ARG A 14 11.98 -14.49 -8.59
C ARG A 14 10.91 -14.53 -7.51
N ASN A 15 9.89 -13.69 -7.66
CA ASN A 15 8.70 -13.76 -6.83
C ASN A 15 8.04 -15.13 -7.06
N LYS A 16 7.91 -15.84 -5.94
CA LYS A 16 7.36 -17.19 -5.79
C LYS A 16 6.09 -17.40 -6.63
N LEU A 17 6.19 -18.19 -7.69
CA LEU A 17 5.04 -18.93 -8.19
C LEU A 17 4.72 -20.00 -7.14
N SER A 18 3.79 -19.68 -6.24
CA SER A 18 3.16 -20.66 -5.37
C SER A 18 2.29 -21.56 -6.25
N SER A 19 2.87 -22.66 -6.73
CA SER A 19 2.16 -23.77 -7.33
C SER A 19 1.03 -24.21 -6.41
N ARG A 20 -0.21 -24.03 -6.86
CA ARG A 20 -1.36 -24.71 -6.27
C ARG A 20 -1.22 -26.21 -6.57
N PHE A 21 -0.49 -26.93 -5.75
CA PHE A 21 -0.58 -28.39 -5.73
C PHE A 21 -1.92 -28.74 -5.08
N ALA A 22 -2.91 -29.02 -5.92
CA ALA A 22 -4.10 -29.73 -5.50
C ALA A 22 -3.66 -31.16 -5.13
N VAL A 23 -3.52 -31.44 -3.84
CA VAL A 23 -3.37 -32.80 -3.34
C VAL A 23 -4.74 -33.45 -3.47
N THR A 24 -4.99 -34.13 -4.58
CA THR A 24 -6.13 -35.03 -4.71
C THR A 24 -5.84 -36.25 -3.84
N TYR A 25 -6.44 -36.28 -2.65
CA TYR A 25 -6.45 -37.46 -1.82
C TYR A 25 -7.22 -38.55 -2.56
N TYR A 26 -6.49 -39.55 -3.07
CA TYR A 26 -7.08 -40.78 -3.55
C TYR A 26 -7.70 -41.50 -2.36
N HIS A 27 -9.02 -41.40 -2.23
CA HIS A 27 -9.79 -42.21 -1.31
C HIS A 27 -9.72 -43.65 -1.82
N LYS A 28 -8.93 -44.50 -1.14
CA LYS A 28 -8.95 -45.94 -1.41
C LYS A 28 -10.34 -46.47 -1.07
N THR A 29 -10.98 -47.06 -2.05
CA THR A 29 -12.20 -47.87 -1.93
C THR A 29 -11.98 -49.00 -0.94
N PRO A 30 -12.86 -49.20 0.07
CA PRO A 30 -12.82 -50.43 0.84
C PRO A 30 -13.33 -51.59 -0.02
N LEU A 31 -12.52 -52.64 -0.05
CA LEU A 31 -12.82 -53.93 -0.66
C LEU A 31 -14.15 -54.45 -0.09
N SER A 32 -15.12 -54.71 -0.96
CA SER A 32 -16.36 -55.38 -0.61
C SER A 32 -16.03 -56.83 -0.21
N GLN A 33 -15.92 -57.10 1.09
CA GLN A 33 -15.77 -58.45 1.60
C GLN A 33 -17.18 -59.04 1.82
N GLN A 34 -17.64 -59.74 0.79
CA GLN A 34 -18.82 -60.60 0.84
C GLN A 34 -18.57 -61.73 1.85
N GLN A 35 -19.09 -61.59 3.07
CA GLN A 35 -19.21 -62.71 4.00
C GLN A 35 -20.66 -63.20 4.02
N ARG A 36 -20.83 -64.42 3.49
CA ARG A 36 -22.03 -65.23 3.62
C ARG A 36 -22.32 -65.46 5.10
N ALA A 37 -23.58 -65.29 5.47
CA ALA A 37 -24.09 -65.57 6.81
C ALA A 37 -23.97 -67.04 7.18
N THR A 38 -23.51 -67.29 8.41
CA THR A 38 -24.01 -68.38 9.26
C THR A 38 -24.42 -67.78 10.60
N THR A 39 -25.52 -68.33 11.11
CA THR A 39 -26.48 -67.80 12.08
C THR A 39 -26.00 -67.77 13.53
N THR A 40 -26.29 -66.70 14.28
CA THR A 40 -26.83 -66.63 15.68
C THR A 40 -27.07 -65.14 16.02
N PRO A 41 -28.15 -64.72 16.72
CA PRO A 41 -28.44 -63.30 16.93
C PRO A 41 -27.55 -62.75 18.05
N GLN A 42 -26.49 -62.06 17.69
CA GLN A 42 -25.63 -61.35 18.62
C GLN A 42 -25.55 -59.90 18.14
N ASN A 43 -25.87 -58.97 19.05
CA ASN A 43 -25.96 -57.54 18.77
C ASN A 43 -24.69 -57.07 18.05
N LYS A 44 -24.85 -56.33 16.94
CA LYS A 44 -23.74 -55.85 16.10
C LYS A 44 -22.95 -54.78 16.84
N ILE A 45 -22.05 -55.19 17.71
CA ILE A 45 -21.14 -54.30 18.43
C ILE A 45 -20.18 -53.68 17.42
N LYS A 46 -20.27 -52.35 17.25
CA LYS A 46 -19.41 -51.60 16.32
C LYS A 46 -18.42 -50.66 17.02
N SER A 47 -18.61 -50.40 18.31
CA SER A 47 -17.91 -49.34 19.01
C SER A 47 -17.73 -49.68 20.49
N LEU A 48 -16.68 -49.17 21.15
CA LEU A 48 -16.46 -49.42 22.59
C LEU A 48 -17.65 -48.93 23.42
N GLU A 49 -18.32 -47.88 22.93
CA GLU A 49 -19.51 -47.29 23.53
C GLU A 49 -20.70 -48.26 23.51
N ASP A 50 -20.73 -49.18 22.54
CA ASP A 50 -21.77 -50.21 22.40
C ASP A 50 -21.49 -51.40 23.34
N LEU A 51 -20.22 -51.68 23.65
CA LEU A 51 -19.82 -52.68 24.66
C LEU A 51 -20.23 -52.26 26.08
N VAL A 52 -20.21 -50.96 26.36
CA VAL A 52 -20.59 -50.40 27.68
C VAL A 52 -22.10 -50.52 27.93
N ASN A 53 -22.91 -50.55 26.88
CA ASN A 53 -24.37 -50.64 26.97
C ASN A 53 -24.90 -52.08 27.07
N LEU A 54 -24.03 -53.09 27.06
CA LEU A 54 -24.42 -54.49 27.20
C LEU A 54 -24.45 -54.91 28.68
N ASN A 55 -25.56 -55.51 29.11
CA ASN A 55 -25.75 -56.02 30.48
C ASN A 55 -24.90 -57.28 30.81
N SER A 56 -24.35 -57.96 29.80
CA SER A 56 -23.44 -59.10 29.98
C SER A 56 -22.48 -59.22 28.79
N LEU A 57 -21.21 -59.56 29.08
CA LEU A 57 -20.12 -59.75 28.11
C LEU A 57 -20.03 -61.18 27.55
N ASP A 58 -20.90 -62.10 27.98
CA ASP A 58 -20.82 -63.56 27.74
C ASP A 58 -20.96 -63.97 26.25
N GLY A 59 -21.17 -63.02 25.34
CA GLY A 59 -21.29 -63.25 23.89
C GLY A 59 -20.26 -62.52 23.03
N VAL A 60 -19.33 -61.77 23.64
CA VAL A 60 -18.38 -60.91 22.90
C VAL A 60 -17.00 -61.55 22.87
N ASP A 61 -16.47 -61.72 21.66
CA ASP A 61 -15.11 -62.20 21.44
C ASP A 61 -14.06 -61.25 22.06
N PRO A 62 -13.19 -61.71 22.99
CA PRO A 62 -12.16 -60.88 23.60
C PRO A 62 -11.17 -60.27 22.57
N GLU A 63 -10.98 -60.89 21.41
CA GLU A 63 -10.12 -60.34 20.36
C GLU A 63 -10.73 -59.09 19.71
N LEU A 64 -12.06 -59.04 19.57
CA LEU A 64 -12.79 -57.88 19.07
C LEU A 64 -12.70 -56.70 20.03
N ILE A 65 -12.76 -56.96 21.34
CA ILE A 65 -12.59 -55.92 22.36
C ILE A 65 -11.17 -55.34 22.28
N ARG A 66 -10.15 -56.20 22.15
CA ARG A 66 -8.75 -55.77 22.01
C ARG A 66 -8.52 -54.94 20.76
N SER A 67 -9.09 -55.34 19.61
CA SER A 67 -8.94 -54.58 18.37
C SER A 67 -9.61 -53.20 18.46
N LEU A 68 -10.79 -53.11 19.08
CA LEU A 68 -11.54 -51.87 19.25
C LEU A 68 -10.88 -50.92 20.26
N ILE A 69 -10.28 -51.46 21.32
CA ILE A 69 -9.44 -50.69 22.25
C ILE A 69 -8.21 -50.15 21.53
N ASN A 70 -7.54 -50.97 20.73
CA ASN A 70 -6.35 -50.56 20.00
C ASN A 70 -6.69 -49.48 18.96
N GLU A 71 -7.79 -49.63 18.21
CA GLU A 71 -8.29 -48.64 17.27
C GLU A 71 -8.54 -47.29 17.97
N ARG A 72 -9.31 -47.27 19.06
CA ARG A 72 -9.58 -46.04 19.82
C ARG A 72 -8.33 -45.42 20.43
N THR A 73 -7.39 -46.24 20.88
CA THR A 73 -6.09 -45.77 21.40
C THR A 73 -5.30 -45.07 20.30
N THR A 74 -5.25 -45.65 19.10
CA THR A 74 -4.57 -45.02 17.96
C THR A 74 -5.25 -43.74 17.49
N GLU A 75 -6.59 -43.69 17.45
CA GLU A 75 -7.34 -42.48 17.13
C GLU A 75 -7.05 -41.34 18.10
N LEU A 76 -7.01 -41.63 19.40
CA LEU A 76 -6.69 -40.66 20.44
C LEU A 76 -5.26 -40.16 20.33
N ASN A 77 -4.30 -41.04 20.03
CA ASN A 77 -2.91 -40.65 19.80
C ASN A 77 -2.80 -39.68 18.60
N ILE A 78 -3.45 -40.00 17.48
CA ILE A 78 -3.46 -39.15 16.29
C ILE A 78 -4.10 -37.79 16.58
N LYS A 79 -5.23 -37.77 17.31
CA LYS A 79 -5.88 -36.52 17.74
C LYS A 79 -4.96 -35.66 18.61
N ASN A 80 -4.22 -36.28 19.53
CA ASN A 80 -3.26 -35.60 20.39
C ASN A 80 -2.10 -35.00 19.58
N GLU A 81 -1.52 -35.78 18.66
CA GLU A 81 -0.47 -35.31 17.77
C GLU A 81 -0.94 -34.14 16.89
N LEU A 82 -2.14 -34.21 16.33
CA LEU A 82 -2.73 -33.12 15.55
C LEU A 82 -2.95 -31.85 16.38
N ASP A 83 -3.40 -31.98 17.62
CA ASP A 83 -3.57 -30.82 18.51
C ASP A 83 -2.23 -30.16 18.85
N MET A 84 -1.18 -30.96 19.09
CA MET A 84 0.19 -30.44 19.28
C MET A 84 0.69 -29.70 18.04
N LEU A 85 0.55 -30.29 16.84
CA LEU A 85 0.95 -29.63 15.60
C LEU A 85 0.19 -28.31 15.36
N LYS A 86 -1.11 -28.29 15.68
CA LYS A 86 -1.93 -27.09 15.58
C LYS A 86 -1.46 -25.99 16.53
N LYS A 87 -1.06 -26.36 17.75
CA LYS A 87 -0.47 -25.43 18.73
C LYS A 87 0.84 -24.84 18.21
N PHE A 88 1.75 -25.66 17.70
CA PHE A 88 3.00 -25.17 17.12
C PHE A 88 2.77 -24.26 15.91
N CYS A 89 1.86 -24.59 15.00
CA CYS A 89 1.52 -23.69 13.90
C CYS A 89 0.92 -22.34 14.37
N LYS A 90 0.17 -22.33 15.47
CA LYS A 90 -0.39 -21.10 16.04
C LYS A 90 0.71 -20.26 16.70
N GLU A 91 1.60 -20.89 17.44
CA GLU A 91 2.74 -20.26 18.10
C GLU A 91 3.72 -19.69 17.06
N GLU A 92 4.05 -20.45 16.02
CA GLU A 92 4.87 -19.99 14.91
C GLU A 92 4.22 -18.78 14.22
N LYS A 93 2.90 -18.80 13.95
CA LYS A 93 2.21 -17.63 13.38
C LYS A 93 2.31 -16.40 14.29
N THR A 94 2.21 -16.56 15.61
CA THR A 94 2.36 -15.43 16.53
C THR A 94 3.79 -14.91 16.63
N VAL A 95 4.79 -15.79 16.47
CA VAL A 95 6.22 -15.42 16.44
C VAL A 95 6.59 -14.81 15.07
N HIS A 96 6.00 -15.29 13.98
CA HIS A 96 6.24 -14.82 12.61
C HIS A 96 5.37 -13.64 12.20
N GLU A 97 4.37 -13.25 12.99
CA GLU A 97 3.76 -11.92 12.94
C GLU A 97 4.78 -10.89 13.44
N SER A 98 5.77 -10.63 12.57
CA SER A 98 6.86 -9.70 12.83
C SER A 98 6.29 -8.38 13.36
N PRO A 99 6.71 -7.95 14.57
CA PRO A 99 6.22 -6.73 15.20
C PRO A 99 6.50 -5.48 14.35
N MET A 100 7.39 -5.59 13.36
CA MET A 100 7.73 -4.51 12.43
C MET A 100 6.54 -4.02 11.60
N LYS A 101 5.54 -4.87 11.29
CA LYS A 101 4.34 -4.44 10.55
C LYS A 101 3.51 -3.41 11.33
N LYS A 102 3.61 -3.40 12.67
CA LYS A 102 2.90 -2.43 13.53
C LYS A 102 3.47 -1.02 13.40
N PHE A 103 4.74 -0.89 13.00
CA PHE A 103 5.43 0.40 12.89
C PHE A 103 5.37 1.02 11.49
N VAL A 104 5.09 0.23 10.44
CA VAL A 104 5.00 0.75 9.06
C VAL A 104 3.84 1.72 8.89
N ARG A 105 2.69 1.45 9.53
CA ARG A 105 1.48 2.29 9.44
C ARG A 105 1.67 3.70 10.03
N PRO A 106 2.17 3.87 11.26
CA PRO A 106 2.48 5.20 11.78
C PRO A 106 3.65 5.89 11.06
N LEU A 107 4.65 5.15 10.58
CA LEU A 107 5.76 5.74 9.81
C LEU A 107 5.28 6.40 8.51
N TRP A 108 4.36 5.75 7.80
CA TRP A 108 3.75 6.32 6.59
C TRP A 108 2.96 7.60 6.88
N MET A 109 2.23 7.63 8.00
CA MET A 109 1.52 8.84 8.44
C MET A 109 2.49 9.98 8.78
N PHE A 110 3.62 9.67 9.41
CA PHE A 110 4.64 10.67 9.74
C PHE A 110 5.30 11.24 8.49
N ILE A 111 5.63 10.40 7.51
CA ILE A 111 6.20 10.84 6.22
C ILE A 111 5.20 11.71 5.44
N LEU A 112 3.92 11.34 5.44
CA LEU A 112 2.86 12.16 4.83
C LEU A 112 2.72 13.51 5.52
N MET A 113 2.71 13.52 6.85
CA MET A 113 2.61 14.76 7.62
C MET A 113 3.83 15.65 7.38
N SER A 114 5.05 15.11 7.48
CA SER A 114 6.27 15.90 7.27
C SER A 114 6.35 16.45 5.84
N SER A 115 5.95 15.66 4.83
CA SER A 115 5.86 16.11 3.45
C SER A 115 4.86 17.26 3.29
N SER A 116 3.67 17.13 3.88
CA SER A 116 2.65 18.19 3.81
C SER A 116 3.11 19.50 4.47
N VAL A 117 3.75 19.42 5.63
CA VAL A 117 4.27 20.59 6.35
C VAL A 117 5.40 21.25 5.57
N TYR A 118 6.33 20.45 5.03
CA TYR A 118 7.41 20.96 4.18
C TYR A 118 6.86 21.71 2.96
N LEU A 119 5.86 21.13 2.29
CA LEU A 119 5.27 21.72 1.10
C LEU A 119 4.53 23.03 1.43
N LEU A 120 3.80 23.08 2.54
CA LEU A 120 3.14 24.31 3.01
C LEU A 120 4.16 25.41 3.32
N LEU A 121 5.20 25.07 4.07
CA LEU A 121 6.24 26.04 4.43
C LEU A 121 6.96 26.57 3.18
N HIS A 122 7.27 25.68 2.24
CA HIS A 122 7.89 26.04 0.98
C HIS A 122 6.97 26.94 0.12
N LEU A 123 5.67 26.64 0.06
CA LEU A 123 4.69 27.49 -0.62
C LEU A 123 4.57 28.87 0.04
N THR A 124 4.58 28.95 1.37
CA THR A 124 4.55 30.23 2.07
C THR A 124 5.80 31.05 1.82
N TRP A 125 6.97 30.42 1.79
CA TRP A 125 8.22 31.08 1.45
C TRP A 125 8.17 31.65 0.04
N TRP A 126 7.77 30.82 -0.93
CA TRP A 126 7.69 31.26 -2.32
C TRP A 126 6.64 32.37 -2.52
N LYS A 127 5.53 32.32 -1.79
CA LYS A 127 4.56 33.41 -1.81
C LYS A 127 5.19 34.71 -1.30
N LEU A 128 5.92 34.66 -0.18
CA LEU A 128 6.58 35.83 0.40
C LEU A 128 7.60 36.44 -0.56
N GLU A 129 8.45 35.61 -1.17
CA GLU A 129 9.44 36.03 -2.17
C GLU A 129 8.77 36.70 -3.38
N ARG A 130 7.63 36.16 -3.85
CA ARG A 130 6.88 36.78 -4.94
C ARG A 130 6.26 38.11 -4.53
N ASP A 131 5.69 38.18 -3.33
CA ASP A 131 5.05 39.39 -2.83
C ASP A 131 6.10 40.52 -2.70
N GLU A 132 7.34 40.20 -2.26
CA GLU A 132 8.47 41.15 -2.21
C GLU A 132 8.86 41.63 -3.62
N LYS A 133 9.09 40.71 -4.56
CA LYS A 133 9.39 41.03 -5.97
C LYS A 133 8.31 41.89 -6.63
N GLU A 134 7.05 41.57 -6.40
CA GLU A 134 5.92 42.34 -6.93
C GLU A 134 5.87 43.75 -6.33
N SER A 135 6.26 43.91 -5.07
CA SER A 135 6.32 45.22 -4.42
C SER A 135 7.45 46.09 -4.98
N GLU A 136 8.63 45.51 -5.23
CA GLU A 136 9.76 46.19 -5.88
C GLU A 136 9.40 46.67 -7.29
N LEU A 137 8.83 45.77 -8.10
CA LEU A 137 8.38 46.08 -9.46
C LEU A 137 7.31 47.19 -9.48
N LYS A 138 6.38 47.18 -8.53
CA LYS A 138 5.37 48.26 -8.41
C LYS A 138 6.02 49.60 -8.10
N GLN A 139 7.01 49.64 -7.21
CA GLN A 139 7.74 50.87 -6.91
C GLN A 139 8.52 51.37 -8.12
N GLU A 140 9.16 50.49 -8.89
CA GLU A 140 9.85 50.87 -10.12
C GLU A 140 8.90 51.44 -11.18
N VAL A 141 7.73 50.80 -11.37
CA VAL A 141 6.70 51.29 -12.29
C VAL A 141 6.17 52.66 -11.83
N GLU A 142 5.85 52.82 -10.55
CA GLU A 142 5.37 54.10 -10.01
C GLU A 142 6.43 55.20 -10.15
N ALA A 143 7.71 54.88 -9.91
CA ALA A 143 8.81 55.81 -10.11
C ALA A 143 8.94 56.24 -11.57
N LEU A 144 8.82 55.30 -12.52
CA LEU A 144 8.85 55.58 -13.96
C LEU A 144 7.63 56.38 -14.42
N GLU A 145 6.44 56.04 -13.93
CA GLU A 145 5.20 56.80 -14.20
C GLU A 145 5.32 58.24 -13.67
N SER A 146 5.91 58.43 -12.49
CA SER A 146 6.15 59.76 -11.93
C SER A 146 7.13 60.58 -12.78
N GLN A 147 8.17 59.94 -13.32
CA GLN A 147 9.16 60.58 -14.21
C GLN A 147 8.51 60.95 -15.54
N LEU A 148 7.73 60.05 -16.12
CA LEU A 148 6.99 60.31 -17.35
C LEU A 148 6.00 61.47 -17.17
N ASN A 149 5.25 61.49 -16.07
CA ASN A 149 4.30 62.56 -15.79
C ASN A 149 5.02 63.91 -15.58
N LYS A 150 6.17 63.92 -14.91
CA LYS A 150 7.02 65.12 -14.79
C LYS A 150 7.47 65.64 -16.16
N LEU A 151 7.94 64.77 -17.05
CA LEU A 151 8.35 65.15 -18.40
C LEU A 151 7.18 65.70 -19.22
N ILE A 152 6.01 65.04 -19.17
CA ILE A 152 4.80 65.51 -19.86
C ILE A 152 4.39 66.91 -19.35
N ASN A 153 4.43 67.13 -18.04
CA ASN A 153 4.07 68.43 -17.46
C ASN A 153 5.12 69.52 -17.76
N GLN A 154 6.40 69.16 -17.82
CA GLN A 154 7.46 70.08 -18.24
C GLN A 154 7.29 70.49 -19.72
N ASP A 155 6.97 69.54 -20.60
CA ASP A 155 6.74 69.81 -22.03
C ASP A 155 5.47 70.67 -22.24
N LYS A 156 4.39 70.38 -21.49
CA LYS A 156 3.17 71.22 -21.50
C LYS A 156 3.44 72.66 -21.03
N ASN A 157 4.21 72.85 -19.95
CA ASN A 157 4.54 74.18 -19.44
C ASN A 157 5.50 74.94 -20.38
N HIS A 158 6.44 74.24 -21.03
CA HIS A 158 7.35 74.87 -21.98
C HIS A 158 6.63 75.30 -23.27
N ASN A 159 5.66 74.51 -23.76
CA ASN A 159 4.86 74.88 -24.93
C ASN A 159 3.84 75.99 -24.61
N SER A 160 3.25 75.99 -23.41
CA SER A 160 2.38 77.09 -22.93
C SER A 160 3.10 78.44 -22.78
N SER A 161 4.44 78.45 -22.65
CA SER A 161 5.24 79.69 -22.55
C SER A 161 5.73 80.23 -23.90
N LYS A 162 5.44 79.54 -25.01
CA LYS A 162 5.81 79.95 -26.37
C LYS A 162 4.62 80.32 -27.26
N ASP A 163 3.39 80.16 -26.77
CA ASP A 163 2.17 80.38 -27.56
C ASP A 163 1.69 81.84 -27.63
N ASP A 164 2.40 82.81 -27.04
CA ASP A 164 2.03 84.24 -27.14
C ASP A 164 2.78 85.02 -28.24
N GLU A 165 3.71 84.41 -28.99
CA GLU A 165 4.30 85.08 -30.15
C GLU A 165 4.51 84.14 -31.36
N ASN A 166 3.67 84.39 -32.37
CA ASN A 166 3.90 84.13 -33.79
C ASN A 166 3.67 82.72 -34.37
N THR A 167 2.57 82.66 -35.13
CA THR A 167 2.55 82.26 -36.56
C THR A 167 2.57 80.77 -36.92
N GLU A 168 1.60 80.42 -37.77
CA GLU A 168 1.50 79.25 -38.66
C GLU A 168 2.75 78.37 -38.74
N LEU A 169 2.62 77.06 -38.48
CA LEU A 169 3.27 76.01 -39.31
C LEU A 169 2.91 74.57 -38.90
N SER A 170 2.29 73.91 -39.89
CA SER A 170 2.48 72.52 -40.32
C SER A 170 1.98 71.35 -39.45
N ASP A 171 1.00 70.65 -40.02
CA ASP A 171 0.62 69.25 -39.77
C ASP A 171 1.80 68.29 -39.97
N ALA A 172 2.73 68.24 -39.02
CA ALA A 172 3.76 67.21 -38.98
C ALA A 172 3.21 65.96 -38.28
N LYS A 173 2.76 64.99 -39.09
CA LYS A 173 2.28 63.68 -38.61
C LYS A 173 3.41 62.99 -37.80
N PRO A 174 3.14 62.56 -36.56
CA PRO A 174 4.21 62.10 -35.68
C PRO A 174 4.83 60.77 -36.14
N TRP A 175 6.16 60.75 -36.16
CA TRP A 175 7.01 59.66 -36.66
C TRP A 175 6.81 58.31 -35.95
N PHE A 176 6.29 58.32 -34.71
CA PHE A 176 6.11 57.12 -33.89
C PHE A 176 4.92 56.23 -34.32
N LYS A 177 4.02 56.71 -35.19
CA LYS A 177 2.89 55.91 -35.70
C LYS A 177 3.29 54.80 -36.69
N LYS A 178 4.55 54.78 -37.13
CA LYS A 178 5.06 53.80 -38.12
C LYS A 178 5.49 52.46 -37.53
N TRP A 179 5.60 52.35 -36.20
CA TRP A 179 6.09 51.15 -35.52
C TRP A 179 4.99 50.27 -34.94
N PHE A 180 3.74 50.76 -34.92
CA PHE A 180 2.59 50.07 -34.36
C PHE A 180 1.60 49.56 -35.42
N TRP A 181 2.09 49.28 -36.64
CA TRP A 181 1.32 48.63 -37.70
C TRP A 181 2.02 47.37 -38.20
#